data_AF-A0A5N7J7I7-F1
#
_entry.id   AF-A0A5N7J7I7-F1
#
_cell.length_a   1.000
_cell.length_b   1.000
_cell.length_c   1.000
_cell.angle_alpha   90.00
_cell.angle_beta   90.00
_cell.angle_gamma   90.00
#
_symmetry.space_group_name_H-M   'P 1'
#
loop_
_entity.id
_entity.type
_entity.pdbx_description
1 polymer ?
#
loop_
_entity_poly.entity_id
_entity_poly.type
_entity_poly.pdbx_seq_one_letter_code
_entity_poly.pdbx_strand_id
1 'polypeptide(L)'
;MSIPILGSNKIQSSSFNNYNSIKAPNWEIIPYKGMQTPSKDELIKQIKDLATKSAKVVTVEDSVYVNYQEEKLSAQYLSSVSPDRKTLYKEAIQTIKGQKKNKENFEGQKTLIDYLNENDGTGSLKNGKPHPLSSGGSITPIWNSRGGYDYDVSVGGNTVLSSNQGLGGWTFTMTPAELQKQTEFNKIFDSTCNAAKRENTIVSSNLDTITISETNKTIINSKKAQNAFSETVSHFKGKLYPCGSGQQDITGVMADLTMIAQGQGIKTPLDSNFNMATDYKSYIDNLTSFAKKLSLTRPELVPPDFIDFCSHIKSNLTKYDYN
;
A
#
# COMPACT_ATOMS: atom_id res chain seq x y z
N MET A 1 49.26 -14.25 38.49
CA MET A 1 48.61 -14.01 37.19
C MET A 1 47.20 -14.58 37.30
N SER A 2 46.23 -13.72 37.57
CA SER A 2 44.80 -14.08 37.63
C SER A 2 44.04 -12.92 37.00
N ILE A 3 43.37 -13.21 35.89
CA ILE A 3 42.57 -12.25 35.12
C ILE A 3 41.24 -12.06 35.87
N PRO A 4 40.84 -10.83 36.25
CA PRO A 4 39.55 -10.58 36.85
C PRO A 4 38.46 -10.60 35.78
N ILE A 5 37.46 -11.47 35.99
CA ILE A 5 36.25 -11.57 35.17
C ILE A 5 35.41 -10.33 35.46
N LEU A 6 35.25 -9.48 34.44
CA LEU A 6 34.43 -8.28 34.49
C LEU A 6 32.97 -8.66 34.80
N GLY A 7 32.40 -7.95 35.78
CA GLY A 7 31.07 -8.18 36.30
C GLY A 7 29.99 -8.16 35.23
N SER A 8 29.01 -9.04 35.44
CA SER A 8 27.75 -9.12 34.71
C SER A 8 27.14 -7.73 34.59
N ASN A 9 27.20 -7.17 33.38
CA ASN A 9 26.44 -5.97 33.04
C ASN A 9 24.98 -6.26 33.35
N LYS A 10 24.42 -5.51 34.32
CA LYS A 10 22.98 -5.33 34.45
C LYS A 10 22.49 -4.89 33.07
N ILE A 11 21.87 -5.82 32.35
CA ILE A 11 20.95 -5.46 31.28
C ILE A 11 19.87 -4.69 32.02
N GLN A 12 19.95 -3.36 31.96
CA GLN A 12 18.78 -2.53 32.12
C GLN A 12 17.83 -3.06 31.05
N SER A 13 16.87 -3.90 31.46
CA SER A 13 15.65 -4.05 30.70
C SER A 13 15.07 -2.64 30.68
N SER A 14 15.41 -1.89 29.63
CA SER A 14 14.63 -0.74 29.22
C SER A 14 13.23 -1.30 29.09
N SER A 15 12.44 -0.98 30.11
CA SER A 15 11.07 -1.40 30.25
C SER A 15 10.42 -1.28 28.87
N PHE A 16 9.85 -2.37 28.37
CA PHE A 16 8.89 -2.34 27.28
C PHE A 16 7.68 -1.53 27.78
N ASN A 17 7.86 -0.22 27.89
CA ASN A 17 6.89 0.72 28.39
C ASN A 17 5.79 0.82 27.32
N ASN A 18 4.64 0.23 27.66
CA ASN A 18 3.31 0.51 27.13
C ASN A 18 3.04 0.31 25.63
N TYR A 19 2.80 -0.95 25.24
CA TYR A 19 1.94 -1.29 24.08
C TYR A 19 0.56 -1.82 24.52
N ASN A 20 0.03 -1.37 25.66
CA ASN A 20 -1.20 -1.92 26.25
C ASN A 20 -2.52 -1.34 25.70
N SER A 21 -2.48 -0.48 24.67
CA SER A 21 -3.69 0.06 24.03
C SER A 21 -3.68 -0.19 22.52
N ILE A 22 -4.58 -1.07 22.06
CA ILE A 22 -4.94 -1.15 20.64
C ILE A 22 -5.52 0.23 20.25
N LYS A 23 -4.91 0.91 19.28
CA LYS A 23 -5.40 2.23 18.82
C LYS A 23 -6.82 2.09 18.30
N ALA A 24 -7.65 3.10 18.56
CA ALA A 24 -9.03 3.11 18.08
C ALA A 24 -9.07 3.07 16.54
N PRO A 25 -10.10 2.45 15.93
CA PRO A 25 -10.29 2.45 14.49
C PRO A 25 -10.43 3.88 13.95
N ASN A 26 -9.88 4.15 12.76
CA ASN A 26 -10.15 5.41 12.07
C ASN A 26 -11.55 5.36 11.45
N TRP A 27 -12.51 5.98 12.14
CA TRP A 27 -13.91 6.00 11.70
C TRP A 27 -14.19 6.90 10.50
N GLU A 28 -13.23 7.69 10.00
CA GLU A 28 -13.45 8.46 8.77
C GLU A 28 -13.38 7.60 7.52
N ILE A 29 -12.57 6.54 7.55
CA ILE A 29 -12.26 5.68 6.39
C ILE A 29 -12.80 4.25 6.54
N ILE A 30 -13.23 3.87 7.75
CA ILE A 30 -13.91 2.59 7.98
C ILE A 30 -15.41 2.81 7.79
N PRO A 31 -16.05 2.13 6.81
CA PRO A 31 -17.48 2.25 6.60
C PRO A 31 -18.25 1.69 7.80
N TYR A 32 -19.28 2.39 8.26
CA TYR A 32 -20.18 1.90 9.30
C TYR A 32 -21.61 2.39 9.03
N LYS A 33 -22.60 1.67 9.57
CA LYS A 33 -24.00 2.04 9.44
C LYS A 33 -24.27 3.45 9.99
N GLY A 34 -24.92 4.30 9.20
CA GLY A 34 -25.34 5.63 9.64
C GLY A 34 -24.20 6.65 9.74
N MET A 35 -23.20 6.56 8.85
CA MET A 35 -22.28 7.68 8.64
C MET A 35 -23.06 8.92 8.22
N GLN A 36 -22.54 10.10 8.60
CA GLN A 36 -23.01 11.34 8.01
C GLN A 36 -22.56 11.36 6.55
N THR A 37 -23.54 11.26 5.64
CA THR A 37 -23.31 11.27 4.20
C THR A 37 -24.14 12.40 3.56
N PRO A 38 -23.58 13.13 2.60
CA PRO A 38 -24.35 14.00 1.71
C PRO A 38 -25.47 13.23 1.00
N SER A 39 -26.32 13.95 0.27
CA SER A 39 -27.29 13.29 -0.62
C SER A 39 -26.57 12.41 -1.64
N LYS A 40 -27.27 11.42 -2.20
CA LYS A 40 -26.68 10.49 -3.19
C LYS A 40 -26.06 11.22 -4.37
N ASP A 41 -26.73 12.26 -4.88
CA ASP A 41 -26.26 13.03 -6.04
C ASP A 41 -25.05 13.90 -5.70
N GLU A 42 -25.03 14.52 -4.53
CA GLU A 42 -23.86 15.27 -4.04
C GLU A 42 -22.67 14.35 -3.81
N LEU A 43 -22.90 13.15 -3.29
CA LEU A 43 -21.84 12.18 -3.07
C LEU A 43 -21.25 11.69 -4.41
N ILE A 44 -22.10 11.38 -5.39
CA ILE A 44 -21.65 11.03 -6.75
C ILE A 44 -20.87 12.20 -7.37
N LYS A 45 -21.31 13.44 -7.17
CA LYS A 45 -20.59 14.63 -7.63
C LYS A 45 -19.20 14.72 -7.01
N GLN A 46 -19.09 14.56 -5.69
CA GLN A 46 -17.79 14.59 -4.99
C GLN A 46 -16.85 13.47 -5.44
N ILE A 47 -17.37 12.27 -5.70
CA ILE A 47 -16.60 11.14 -6.25
C ILE A 47 -16.02 11.51 -7.62
N LYS A 48 -16.84 12.10 -8.50
CA LYS A 48 -16.40 12.52 -9.84
C LYS A 48 -15.36 13.65 -9.76
N ASP A 49 -15.60 14.66 -8.93
CA ASP A 49 -14.67 15.78 -8.73
C ASP A 49 -13.30 15.29 -8.22
N LEU A 50 -13.30 14.35 -7.25
CA LEU A 50 -12.08 13.74 -6.74
C LEU A 50 -11.38 12.88 -7.79
N ALA A 51 -12.12 12.09 -8.58
CA ALA A 51 -11.56 11.29 -9.66
C ALA A 51 -10.88 12.16 -10.74
N THR A 52 -11.47 13.30 -11.09
CA THR A 52 -10.86 14.28 -12.00
C THR A 52 -9.60 14.90 -11.39
N LYS A 53 -9.58 15.16 -10.08
CA LYS A 53 -8.36 15.62 -9.38
C LYS A 53 -7.28 14.54 -9.36
N SER A 54 -7.64 13.29 -9.08
CA SER A 54 -6.75 12.13 -9.09
C SER A 54 -6.04 11.95 -10.44
N ALA A 55 -6.74 12.19 -11.55
CA ALA A 55 -6.17 12.18 -12.90
C ALA A 55 -5.07 13.22 -13.15
N LYS A 56 -4.92 14.23 -12.28
CA LYS A 56 -3.97 15.35 -12.41
C LYS A 56 -2.90 15.35 -11.32
N VAL A 57 -2.87 14.35 -10.43
CA VAL A 57 -1.89 14.25 -9.35
C VAL A 57 -0.49 14.00 -9.92
N VAL A 58 0.46 14.85 -9.53
CA VAL A 58 1.88 14.74 -9.94
C VAL A 58 2.81 14.55 -8.73
N THR A 59 2.41 15.02 -7.54
CA THR A 59 3.22 14.97 -6.31
C THR A 59 2.80 13.83 -5.38
N VAL A 60 3.73 13.42 -4.51
CA VAL A 60 3.46 12.39 -3.49
C VAL A 60 2.50 12.92 -2.42
N GLU A 61 2.61 14.18 -2.00
CA GLU A 61 1.69 14.75 -1.01
C GLU A 61 0.25 14.82 -1.54
N ASP A 62 0.07 15.22 -2.81
CA ASP A 62 -1.25 15.23 -3.45
C ASP A 62 -1.83 13.81 -3.56
N SER A 63 -1.00 12.81 -3.82
CA SER A 63 -1.41 11.40 -3.86
C SER A 63 -1.91 10.90 -2.51
N VAL A 64 -1.17 11.16 -1.42
CA VAL A 64 -1.59 10.79 -0.06
C VAL A 64 -2.91 11.46 0.31
N TYR A 65 -3.05 12.76 0.00
CA TYR A 65 -4.29 13.49 0.26
C TYR A 65 -5.47 12.92 -0.54
N VAL A 66 -5.29 12.68 -1.84
CA VAL A 66 -6.34 12.14 -2.71
C VAL A 66 -6.76 10.74 -2.27
N ASN A 67 -5.82 9.86 -1.95
CA ASN A 67 -6.11 8.51 -1.45
C ASN A 67 -6.93 8.57 -0.16
N TYR A 68 -6.56 9.44 0.78
CA TYR A 68 -7.33 9.61 2.02
C TYR A 68 -8.76 10.10 1.76
N GLN A 69 -8.94 11.05 0.84
CA GLN A 69 -10.30 11.50 0.47
C GLN A 69 -11.09 10.42 -0.26
N GLU A 70 -10.44 9.59 -1.07
CA GLU A 70 -11.07 8.46 -1.76
C GLU A 70 -11.57 7.43 -0.76
N GLU A 71 -10.74 7.03 0.20
CA GLU A 71 -11.12 6.12 1.28
C GLU A 71 -12.30 6.65 2.09
N LYS A 72 -12.32 7.96 2.39
CA LYS A 72 -13.41 8.62 3.11
C LYS A 72 -14.72 8.63 2.31
N LEU A 73 -14.67 9.01 1.02
CA LEU A 73 -15.85 9.01 0.15
C LEU A 73 -16.37 7.59 -0.08
N SER A 74 -15.46 6.62 -0.24
CA SER A 74 -15.81 5.21 -0.32
C SER A 74 -16.54 4.75 0.93
N ALA A 75 -16.00 5.06 2.12
CA ALA A 75 -16.63 4.71 3.39
C ALA A 75 -18.05 5.28 3.51
N GLN A 76 -18.24 6.54 3.12
CA GLN A 76 -19.56 7.19 3.05
C GLN A 76 -20.50 6.50 2.04
N TYR A 77 -20.03 6.17 0.84
CA TYR A 77 -20.83 5.49 -0.19
C TYR A 77 -21.30 4.10 0.25
N LEU A 78 -20.44 3.37 0.96
CA LEU A 78 -20.72 2.04 1.50
C LEU A 78 -21.66 2.05 2.72
N SER A 79 -21.67 3.12 3.52
CA SER A 79 -22.32 3.19 4.84
C SER A 79 -23.74 2.61 4.91
N SER A 80 -24.55 2.83 3.86
CA SER A 80 -25.94 2.35 3.78
C SER A 80 -26.11 0.82 3.80
N VAL A 81 -25.09 0.05 3.41
CA VAL A 81 -25.09 -1.42 3.45
C VAL A 81 -24.12 -1.99 4.48
N SER A 82 -23.43 -1.10 5.20
CA SER A 82 -22.42 -1.48 6.18
C SER A 82 -23.03 -1.96 7.49
N PRO A 83 -22.40 -2.94 8.17
CA PRO A 83 -22.70 -3.24 9.56
C PRO A 83 -22.48 -2.04 10.49
N ASP A 84 -23.13 -2.06 11.66
CA ASP A 84 -22.88 -1.07 12.72
C ASP A 84 -21.57 -1.37 13.47
N ARG A 85 -20.45 -1.17 12.76
CA ARG A 85 -19.10 -1.44 13.26
C ARG A 85 -18.76 -0.62 14.52
N LYS A 86 -19.34 0.58 14.69
CA LYS A 86 -19.09 1.43 15.87
C LYS A 86 -19.68 0.82 17.14
N THR A 87 -20.92 0.35 17.08
CA THR A 87 -21.57 -0.33 18.21
C THR A 87 -20.86 -1.64 18.52
N LEU A 88 -20.60 -2.46 17.50
CA LEU A 88 -19.86 -3.72 17.63
C LEU A 88 -18.48 -3.53 18.27
N TYR A 89 -17.74 -2.50 17.84
CA TYR A 89 -16.44 -2.16 18.43
C TYR A 89 -16.56 -1.78 19.90
N LYS A 90 -17.53 -0.93 20.27
CA LYS A 90 -17.73 -0.52 21.67
C LYS A 90 -18.01 -1.73 22.56
N GLU A 91 -18.90 -2.61 22.13
CA GLU A 91 -19.22 -3.84 22.85
C GLU A 91 -18.00 -4.77 22.93
N ALA A 92 -17.28 -4.97 21.82
CA ALA A 92 -16.04 -5.76 21.79
C ALA A 92 -15.01 -5.25 22.80
N ILE A 93 -14.75 -3.93 22.84
CA ILE A 93 -13.82 -3.33 23.79
C ILE A 93 -14.31 -3.47 25.24
N GLN A 94 -15.62 -3.36 25.49
CA GLN A 94 -16.18 -3.59 26.82
C GLN A 94 -15.98 -5.05 27.27
N THR A 95 -16.25 -6.01 26.39
CA THR A 95 -16.03 -7.45 26.64
C THR A 95 -14.55 -7.73 26.93
N ILE A 96 -13.63 -7.15 26.15
CA ILE A 96 -12.17 -7.26 26.38
C ILE A 96 -11.78 -6.65 27.74
N LYS A 97 -12.31 -5.47 28.10
CA LYS A 97 -12.00 -4.77 29.37
C LYS A 97 -12.60 -5.44 30.60
N GLY A 98 -13.81 -5.97 30.51
CA GLY A 98 -14.46 -6.70 31.60
C GLY A 98 -13.63 -7.91 32.07
N GLN A 99 -12.91 -8.56 31.15
CA GLN A 99 -11.98 -9.63 31.47
C GLN A 99 -10.74 -9.14 32.24
N LYS A 100 -10.23 -7.93 31.96
CA LYS A 100 -9.07 -7.35 32.66
C LYS A 100 -9.40 -7.02 34.13
N LYS A 101 -10.59 -6.48 34.41
CA LYS A 101 -11.02 -6.18 35.79
C LYS A 101 -11.25 -7.43 36.64
N ASN A 102 -11.73 -8.52 36.04
CA ASN A 102 -11.83 -9.80 36.75
C ASN A 102 -10.46 -10.40 37.12
N LYS A 103 -9.34 -9.89 36.60
CA LYS A 103 -7.98 -10.29 37.02
C LYS A 103 -7.49 -9.58 38.29
N GLU A 104 -8.09 -8.45 38.68
CA GLU A 104 -7.57 -7.58 39.76
C GLU A 104 -8.19 -7.85 41.15
N ASN A 105 -9.22 -8.70 41.26
CA ASN A 105 -9.92 -9.01 42.52
C ASN A 105 -9.57 -10.39 43.14
N PHE A 106 -8.34 -10.90 42.98
CA PHE A 106 -7.99 -12.24 43.48
C PHE A 106 -6.95 -12.20 44.61
N GLU A 107 -7.40 -11.94 45.84
CA GLU A 107 -6.63 -12.10 47.09
C GLU A 107 -6.76 -13.51 47.72
N GLY A 108 -7.14 -14.53 46.94
CA GLY A 108 -7.21 -15.92 47.39
C GLY A 108 -6.40 -16.86 46.49
N GLN A 109 -5.52 -17.67 47.08
CA GLN A 109 -4.74 -18.69 46.35
C GLN A 109 -5.68 -19.68 45.66
N LYS A 110 -5.76 -19.61 44.33
CA LYS A 110 -6.43 -20.62 43.50
C LYS A 110 -5.56 -21.86 43.34
N THR A 111 -6.19 -23.03 43.36
CA THR A 111 -5.54 -24.29 43.05
C THR A 111 -5.35 -24.46 41.55
N LEU A 112 -4.47 -25.38 41.14
CA LEU A 112 -4.29 -25.74 39.72
C LEU A 112 -5.60 -26.24 39.08
N ILE A 113 -6.46 -26.91 39.87
CA ILE A 113 -7.78 -27.38 39.43
C ILE A 113 -8.73 -26.20 39.20
N ASP A 114 -8.71 -25.17 40.05
CA ASP A 114 -9.51 -23.96 39.83
C ASP A 114 -9.09 -23.24 38.53
N TYR A 115 -7.78 -23.21 38.25
CA TYR A 115 -7.24 -22.67 37.00
C TYR A 115 -7.68 -23.46 35.76
N LEU A 116 -7.74 -24.78 35.85
CA LEU A 116 -8.18 -25.65 34.75
C LEU A 116 -9.69 -25.54 34.53
N ASN A 117 -10.48 -25.55 35.61
CA ASN A 117 -11.94 -25.39 35.55
C ASN A 117 -12.37 -24.01 35.02
N GLU A 118 -11.65 -22.94 35.36
CA GLU A 118 -11.88 -21.60 34.79
C GLU A 118 -11.48 -21.48 33.32
N ASN A 119 -10.53 -22.31 32.87
CA ASN A 119 -10.18 -22.44 31.47
C ASN A 119 -11.09 -23.44 30.73
N ASP A 120 -11.91 -24.24 31.41
CA ASP A 120 -12.85 -25.18 30.78
C ASP A 120 -14.27 -24.59 30.58
N GLY A 121 -14.63 -23.47 31.24
CA GLY A 121 -15.99 -22.93 31.27
C GLY A 121 -16.22 -21.56 30.60
N THR A 122 -16.94 -21.58 29.47
CA THR A 122 -18.04 -20.68 29.01
C THR A 122 -17.97 -19.14 29.08
N GLY A 123 -16.94 -18.51 29.63
CA GLY A 123 -16.92 -17.05 29.81
C GLY A 123 -15.61 -16.33 29.53
N SER A 124 -14.53 -17.03 29.19
CA SER A 124 -13.23 -16.39 28.93
C SER A 124 -12.84 -16.42 27.46
N LEU A 125 -12.41 -15.26 26.94
CA LEU A 125 -11.81 -15.07 25.61
C LEU A 125 -10.45 -15.80 25.46
N LYS A 126 -10.18 -16.84 26.23
CA LYS A 126 -8.89 -17.54 26.25
C LYS A 126 -8.88 -18.82 25.41
N ASN A 127 -10.06 -19.33 25.03
CA ASN A 127 -10.16 -20.63 24.36
C ASN A 127 -10.33 -20.53 22.84
N GLY A 128 -10.08 -19.37 22.24
CA GLY A 128 -10.40 -19.14 20.82
C GLY A 128 -11.91 -19.18 20.51
N LYS A 129 -12.77 -19.33 21.52
CA LYS A 129 -14.22 -19.47 21.34
C LYS A 129 -14.86 -18.10 21.06
N PRO A 130 -15.79 -17.99 20.11
CA PRO A 130 -16.56 -16.78 19.88
C PRO A 130 -17.43 -16.43 21.11
N HIS A 131 -17.44 -15.16 21.50
CA HIS A 131 -18.29 -14.63 22.57
C HIS A 131 -19.36 -13.73 21.97
N PRO A 132 -20.65 -13.94 22.29
CA PRO A 132 -21.73 -13.16 21.68
C PRO A 132 -21.68 -11.68 22.08
N LEU A 133 -22.07 -10.81 21.15
CA LEU A 133 -22.24 -9.38 21.35
C LEU A 133 -23.74 -9.04 21.41
N SER A 134 -24.10 -7.99 22.16
CA SER A 134 -25.52 -7.63 22.42
C SER A 134 -26.21 -7.05 21.19
N SER A 135 -25.44 -6.34 20.35
CA SER A 135 -25.87 -5.82 19.05
C SER A 135 -25.93 -6.88 17.94
N GLY A 136 -25.68 -8.15 18.26
CA GLY A 136 -25.58 -9.26 17.34
C GLY A 136 -24.15 -9.53 16.89
N GLY A 137 -23.86 -10.76 16.47
CA GLY A 137 -22.51 -11.21 16.14
C GLY A 137 -21.72 -11.69 17.35
N SER A 138 -20.40 -11.84 17.16
CA SER A 138 -19.50 -12.38 18.18
C SER A 138 -18.09 -11.81 18.07
N ILE A 139 -17.40 -11.72 19.20
CA ILE A 139 -15.96 -11.45 19.27
C ILE A 139 -15.19 -12.75 19.50
N THR A 140 -14.19 -13.01 18.66
CA THR A 140 -13.35 -14.20 18.71
C THR A 140 -11.90 -13.80 18.99
N PRO A 141 -11.28 -14.32 20.05
CA PRO A 141 -9.88 -14.06 20.37
C PRO A 141 -8.96 -14.95 19.53
N ILE A 142 -7.89 -14.36 19.01
CA ILE A 142 -6.93 -15.02 18.11
C ILE A 142 -5.54 -14.92 18.73
N TRP A 143 -4.89 -16.05 18.94
CA TRP A 143 -3.53 -16.08 19.45
C TRP A 143 -2.57 -15.43 18.44
N ASN A 144 -1.80 -14.43 18.87
CA ASN A 144 -0.81 -13.78 18.01
C ASN A 144 0.62 -14.27 18.31
N SER A 145 1.51 -14.13 17.33
CA SER A 145 2.91 -14.57 17.44
C SER A 145 3.75 -13.79 18.46
N ARG A 146 3.16 -12.78 19.12
CA ARG A 146 3.80 -11.90 20.11
C ARG A 146 3.41 -12.23 21.55
N GLY A 147 2.70 -13.34 21.78
CA GLY A 147 2.33 -13.79 23.12
C GLY A 147 1.12 -13.08 23.72
N GLY A 148 0.20 -12.59 22.88
CA GLY A 148 -1.06 -11.99 23.26
C GLY A 148 -2.24 -12.44 22.39
N TYR A 149 -3.37 -11.75 22.52
CA TYR A 149 -4.57 -12.00 21.74
C TYR A 149 -4.90 -10.81 20.82
N ASP A 150 -5.00 -11.09 19.53
CA ASP A 150 -5.79 -10.29 18.60
C ASP A 150 -7.28 -10.68 18.70
N TYR A 151 -8.16 -9.92 18.07
CA TYR A 151 -9.61 -10.08 18.17
C TYR A 151 -10.28 -9.86 16.83
N ASP A 152 -11.08 -10.83 16.40
CA ASP A 152 -12.01 -10.68 15.29
C ASP A 152 -13.41 -10.43 15.81
N VAL A 153 -14.14 -9.53 15.17
CA VAL A 153 -15.57 -9.33 15.39
C VAL A 153 -16.30 -9.77 14.15
N SER A 154 -17.25 -10.68 14.28
CA SER A 154 -17.97 -11.29 13.17
C SER A 154 -19.48 -11.14 13.31
N VAL A 155 -20.18 -10.94 12.21
CA VAL A 155 -21.65 -10.86 12.13
C VAL A 155 -22.13 -11.79 11.02
N GLY A 156 -23.05 -12.71 11.34
CA GLY A 156 -23.58 -13.67 10.36
C GLY A 156 -22.50 -14.54 9.71
N GLY A 157 -21.45 -14.90 10.44
CA GLY A 157 -20.31 -15.68 9.94
C GLY A 157 -19.24 -14.87 9.20
N ASN A 158 -19.45 -13.58 8.92
CA ASN A 158 -18.47 -12.72 8.26
C ASN A 158 -17.70 -11.90 9.29
N THR A 159 -16.37 -11.93 9.27
CA THR A 159 -15.54 -10.98 10.05
C THR A 159 -15.73 -9.57 9.50
N VAL A 160 -16.08 -8.63 10.37
CA VAL A 160 -16.38 -7.23 10.02
C VAL A 160 -15.34 -6.26 10.59
N LEU A 161 -14.63 -6.65 11.65
CA LEU A 161 -13.51 -5.93 12.24
C LEU A 161 -12.45 -6.91 12.74
N SER A 162 -11.18 -6.55 12.62
CA SER A 162 -10.06 -7.33 13.14
C SER A 162 -9.08 -6.40 13.85
N SER A 163 -8.62 -6.78 15.03
CA SER A 163 -7.56 -6.05 15.72
C SER A 163 -6.21 -6.66 15.36
N ASN A 164 -5.20 -5.84 15.09
CA ASN A 164 -3.83 -6.31 14.93
C ASN A 164 -2.90 -5.55 15.90
N GLN A 165 -2.48 -6.24 16.96
CA GLN A 165 -1.58 -5.69 17.97
C GLN A 165 -0.18 -5.37 17.42
N GLY A 166 0.26 -6.04 16.34
CA GLY A 166 1.56 -5.82 15.70
C GLY A 166 1.60 -4.67 14.70
N LEU A 167 0.45 -4.27 14.13
CA LEU A 167 0.34 -3.19 13.13
C LEU A 167 -0.40 -1.94 13.66
N GLY A 168 -0.74 -1.92 14.95
CA GLY A 168 -1.11 -0.69 15.64
C GLY A 168 -2.55 -0.23 15.47
N GLY A 169 -3.53 -1.11 15.25
CA GLY A 169 -4.93 -0.69 15.21
C GLY A 169 -5.95 -1.77 14.85
N TRP A 170 -7.17 -1.31 14.58
CA TRP A 170 -8.28 -2.12 14.07
C TRP A 170 -8.45 -1.88 12.56
N THR A 171 -8.65 -2.96 11.82
CA THR A 171 -8.99 -2.96 10.40
C THR A 171 -10.40 -3.52 10.20
N PHE A 172 -10.91 -3.44 8.97
CA PHE A 172 -12.20 -4.00 8.60
C PHE A 172 -12.08 -4.89 7.37
N THR A 173 -13.02 -5.82 7.25
CA THR A 173 -13.24 -6.60 6.04
C THR A 173 -14.60 -6.22 5.48
N MET A 174 -14.68 -6.12 4.15
CA MET A 174 -15.93 -5.82 3.45
C MET A 174 -16.84 -7.04 3.48
N THR A 175 -18.11 -6.81 3.80
CA THR A 175 -19.18 -7.80 3.61
C THR A 175 -19.51 -7.96 2.12
N PRO A 176 -20.19 -9.04 1.70
CA PRO A 176 -20.60 -9.21 0.31
C PRO A 176 -21.41 -8.04 -0.26
N ALA A 177 -22.30 -7.44 0.55
CA ALA A 177 -23.09 -6.28 0.15
C ALA A 177 -22.23 -5.01 -0.04
N GLU A 178 -21.22 -4.82 0.82
CA GLU A 178 -20.26 -3.72 0.66
C GLU A 178 -19.37 -3.92 -0.55
N LEU A 179 -18.93 -5.16 -0.83
CA LEU A 179 -18.12 -5.45 -2.02
C LEU A 179 -18.87 -5.11 -3.32
N GLN A 180 -20.17 -5.39 -3.38
CA GLN A 180 -21.02 -4.99 -4.51
C GLN A 180 -21.06 -3.46 -4.67
N LYS A 181 -21.29 -2.72 -3.58
CA LYS A 181 -21.28 -1.25 -3.63
C LYS A 181 -19.91 -0.65 -3.89
N GLN A 182 -18.83 -1.26 -3.41
CA GLN A 182 -17.47 -0.86 -3.71
C GLN A 182 -17.18 -0.98 -5.21
N THR A 183 -17.70 -2.04 -5.85
CA THR A 183 -17.59 -2.22 -7.29
C THR A 183 -18.29 -1.10 -8.06
N GLU A 184 -19.46 -0.65 -7.60
CA GLU A 184 -20.15 0.52 -8.17
C GLU A 184 -19.34 1.82 -7.99
N PHE A 185 -18.82 2.05 -6.77
CA PHE A 185 -17.97 3.19 -6.47
C PHE A 185 -16.75 3.22 -7.41
N ASN A 186 -16.00 2.11 -7.48
CA ASN A 186 -14.81 2.00 -8.32
C ASN A 186 -15.16 2.24 -9.79
N LYS A 187 -16.29 1.69 -10.27
CA LYS A 187 -16.73 1.93 -11.64
C LYS A 187 -16.95 3.42 -11.94
N ILE A 188 -17.58 4.17 -11.02
CA ILE A 188 -17.78 5.62 -11.19
C ILE A 188 -16.44 6.36 -11.15
N PHE A 189 -15.60 6.03 -10.17
CA PHE A 189 -14.31 6.69 -9.96
C PHE A 189 -13.36 6.43 -11.13
N ASP A 190 -13.14 5.16 -11.50
CA ASP A 190 -12.23 4.76 -12.58
C ASP A 190 -12.69 5.28 -13.93
N SER A 191 -13.99 5.22 -14.24
CA SER A 191 -14.50 5.74 -15.52
C SER A 191 -14.27 7.24 -15.65
N THR A 192 -14.50 8.00 -14.57
CA THR A 192 -14.29 9.45 -14.54
C THR A 192 -12.81 9.80 -14.59
N CYS A 193 -11.97 9.11 -13.82
CA CYS A 193 -10.51 9.30 -13.80
C CYS A 193 -9.91 8.99 -15.18
N ASN A 194 -10.31 7.88 -15.80
CA ASN A 194 -9.85 7.52 -17.14
C ASN A 194 -10.33 8.50 -18.21
N ALA A 195 -11.57 9.00 -18.13
CA ALA A 195 -12.07 10.04 -19.03
C ALA A 195 -11.24 11.34 -18.88
N ALA A 196 -11.00 11.80 -17.66
CA ALA A 196 -10.18 12.98 -17.39
C ALA A 196 -8.73 12.81 -17.87
N LYS A 197 -8.13 11.60 -17.72
CA LYS A 197 -6.81 11.29 -18.28
C LYS A 197 -6.80 11.34 -19.80
N ARG A 198 -7.84 10.84 -20.47
CA ARG A 198 -7.96 10.92 -21.94
C ARG A 198 -8.14 12.36 -22.41
N GLU A 199 -8.97 13.16 -21.74
CA GLU A 199 -9.12 14.59 -22.05
C GLU A 199 -7.81 15.35 -21.86
N ASN A 200 -7.07 15.11 -20.76
CA ASN A 200 -5.73 15.67 -20.57
C ASN A 200 -4.76 15.24 -21.69
N THR A 201 -4.87 13.99 -22.15
CA THR A 201 -4.06 13.46 -23.26
C THR A 201 -4.45 14.13 -24.59
N ILE A 202 -5.75 14.34 -24.85
CA ILE A 202 -6.27 14.99 -26.06
C ILE A 202 -5.91 16.49 -26.07
N VAL A 203 -5.99 17.17 -24.92
CA VAL A 203 -5.53 18.56 -24.79
C VAL A 203 -4.01 18.63 -25.00
N SER A 204 -3.24 17.67 -24.48
CA SER A 204 -1.81 17.56 -24.76
C SER A 204 -1.52 17.31 -26.24
N SER A 205 -2.33 16.52 -26.95
CA SER A 205 -2.16 16.27 -28.39
C SER A 205 -2.67 17.42 -29.27
N ASN A 206 -3.61 18.23 -28.80
CA ASN A 206 -4.04 19.44 -29.51
C ASN A 206 -3.04 20.60 -29.31
N LEU A 207 -2.29 20.59 -28.21
CA LEU A 207 -1.08 21.40 -28.03
C LEU A 207 0.05 21.02 -29.03
N ASP A 208 0.01 19.82 -29.64
CA ASP A 208 0.97 19.42 -30.69
C ASP A 208 0.76 20.17 -32.04
N THR A 209 -0.26 21.05 -32.15
CA THR A 209 -0.38 22.02 -33.26
C THR A 209 0.17 23.41 -32.96
N ILE A 210 0.75 23.63 -31.76
CA ILE A 210 1.65 24.77 -31.60
C ILE A 210 2.87 24.46 -32.46
N THR A 211 3.09 25.30 -33.48
CA THR A 211 4.38 25.39 -34.16
C THR A 211 5.42 25.61 -33.07
N ILE A 212 6.19 24.55 -32.73
CA ILE A 212 7.24 24.61 -31.72
C ILE A 212 8.29 25.57 -32.29
N SER A 213 8.20 26.86 -31.92
CA SER A 213 9.32 27.75 -32.07
C SER A 213 10.45 27.18 -31.24
N GLU A 214 11.65 27.13 -31.82
CA GLU A 214 12.87 26.41 -31.42
C GLU A 214 13.43 26.70 -30.01
N THR A 215 12.66 27.27 -29.08
CA THR A 215 13.18 27.95 -27.88
C THR A 215 13.24 27.11 -26.61
N ASN A 216 12.65 25.92 -26.53
CA ASN A 216 12.77 25.05 -25.33
C ASN A 216 13.45 23.71 -25.63
N LYS A 217 14.79 23.76 -25.69
CA LYS A 217 15.68 22.61 -25.96
C LYS A 217 15.38 21.40 -25.06
N THR A 218 15.01 21.61 -23.80
CA THR A 218 14.70 20.53 -22.84
C THR A 218 13.49 19.72 -23.28
N ILE A 219 12.40 20.37 -23.69
CA ILE A 219 11.17 19.70 -24.13
C ILE A 219 11.42 18.90 -25.42
N ILE A 220 12.16 19.50 -26.35
CA ILE A 220 12.54 18.86 -27.63
C ILE A 220 13.37 17.61 -27.36
N ASN A 221 14.38 17.70 -26.49
CA ASN A 221 15.23 16.57 -26.14
C ASN A 221 14.47 15.48 -25.37
N SER A 222 13.56 15.84 -24.46
CA SER A 222 12.69 14.87 -23.80
C SER A 222 11.81 14.11 -24.80
N LYS A 223 11.27 14.79 -25.81
CA LYS A 223 10.45 14.13 -26.85
C LYS A 223 11.30 13.20 -27.73
N LYS A 224 12.50 13.62 -28.11
CA LYS A 224 13.47 12.80 -28.85
C LYS A 224 13.85 11.54 -28.07
N ALA A 225 14.12 11.67 -26.77
CA ALA A 225 14.42 10.52 -25.90
C ALA A 225 13.22 9.57 -25.76
N GLN A 226 12.00 10.10 -25.63
CA GLN A 226 10.78 9.30 -25.60
C GLN A 226 10.59 8.51 -26.91
N ASN A 227 10.72 9.17 -28.06
CA ASN A 227 10.58 8.52 -29.36
C ASN A 227 11.65 7.43 -29.55
N ALA A 228 12.90 7.72 -29.17
CA ALA A 228 14.00 6.76 -29.22
C ALA A 228 13.69 5.51 -28.39
N PHE A 229 13.22 5.71 -27.16
CA PHE A 229 12.85 4.64 -26.24
C PHE A 229 11.68 3.81 -26.76
N SER A 230 10.59 4.45 -27.20
CA SER A 230 9.39 3.75 -27.71
C SER A 230 9.70 2.93 -28.96
N GLU A 231 10.56 3.44 -29.86
CA GLU A 231 11.02 2.69 -31.02
C GLU A 231 11.87 1.49 -30.60
N THR A 232 12.76 1.63 -29.61
CA THR A 232 13.54 0.51 -29.11
C THR A 232 12.66 -0.55 -28.46
N VAL A 233 11.72 -0.17 -27.58
CA VAL A 233 10.79 -1.12 -26.95
C VAL A 233 9.99 -1.92 -27.98
N SER A 234 9.59 -1.27 -29.08
CA SER A 234 8.89 -1.93 -30.18
C SER A 234 9.73 -3.04 -30.85
N HIS A 235 11.06 -2.89 -30.91
CA HIS A 235 11.97 -3.90 -31.46
C HIS A 235 12.07 -5.17 -30.58
N PHE A 236 11.85 -5.04 -29.28
CA PHE A 236 11.91 -6.15 -28.32
C PHE A 236 10.53 -6.69 -27.92
N LYS A 237 9.47 -6.23 -28.61
CA LYS A 237 8.09 -6.63 -28.33
C LYS A 237 7.90 -8.14 -28.50
N GLY A 238 7.22 -8.76 -27.53
CA GLY A 238 6.93 -10.20 -27.52
C GLY A 238 8.01 -11.06 -26.85
N LYS A 239 9.14 -10.47 -26.43
CA LYS A 239 10.11 -11.14 -25.54
C LYS A 239 9.69 -10.95 -24.08
N LEU A 240 9.67 -12.06 -23.34
CA LEU A 240 9.39 -12.08 -21.91
C LEU A 240 10.59 -12.66 -21.17
N TYR A 241 10.93 -12.03 -20.06
CA TYR A 241 12.07 -12.36 -19.23
C TYR A 241 11.62 -12.80 -17.84
N PRO A 242 12.22 -13.86 -17.27
CA PRO A 242 11.89 -14.31 -15.93
C PRO A 242 12.34 -13.26 -14.90
N CYS A 243 11.43 -12.91 -13.99
CA CYS A 243 11.72 -12.11 -12.81
C CYS A 243 11.16 -12.79 -11.56
N GLY A 244 11.59 -12.37 -10.36
CA GLY A 244 11.14 -12.97 -9.09
C GLY A 244 9.63 -12.94 -8.84
N SER A 245 8.88 -12.14 -9.62
CA SER A 245 7.42 -12.01 -9.54
C SER A 245 6.66 -12.53 -10.78
N GLY A 246 7.33 -13.22 -11.71
CA GLY A 246 6.70 -13.79 -12.91
C GLY A 246 7.51 -13.57 -14.19
N GLN A 247 6.83 -13.14 -15.26
CA GLN A 247 7.44 -12.78 -16.53
C GLN A 247 7.20 -11.30 -16.82
N GLN A 248 8.24 -10.56 -17.19
CA GLN A 248 8.17 -9.15 -17.56
C GLN A 248 8.71 -8.94 -18.97
N ASP A 249 8.22 -7.90 -19.65
CA ASP A 249 8.88 -7.43 -20.87
C ASP A 249 10.17 -6.65 -20.54
N ILE A 250 10.88 -6.21 -21.58
CA ILE A 250 12.15 -5.51 -21.42
C ILE A 250 12.03 -4.19 -20.62
N THR A 251 10.83 -3.60 -20.55
CA THR A 251 10.60 -2.36 -19.78
C THR A 251 10.54 -2.63 -18.29
N GLY A 252 9.94 -3.75 -17.88
CA GLY A 252 9.98 -4.21 -16.48
C GLY A 252 11.40 -4.52 -16.03
N VAL A 253 12.15 -5.24 -16.86
CA VAL A 253 13.58 -5.54 -16.62
C VAL A 253 14.39 -4.25 -16.43
N MET A 254 14.17 -3.25 -17.29
CA MET A 254 14.86 -1.97 -17.17
C MET A 254 14.50 -1.24 -15.87
N ALA A 255 13.23 -1.28 -15.44
CA ALA A 255 12.78 -0.67 -14.20
C ALA A 255 13.45 -1.32 -12.98
N ASP A 256 13.49 -2.66 -12.93
CA ASP A 256 14.14 -3.41 -11.86
C ASP A 256 15.65 -3.10 -11.79
N LEU A 257 16.35 -3.13 -12.92
CA LEU A 257 17.77 -2.80 -12.97
C LEU A 257 18.05 -1.35 -12.60
N THR A 258 17.14 -0.43 -12.93
CA THR A 258 17.23 0.97 -12.53
C THR A 258 17.10 1.14 -11.03
N MET A 259 16.16 0.44 -10.40
CA MET A 259 15.97 0.49 -8.95
C MET A 259 17.20 -0.05 -8.21
N ILE A 260 17.78 -1.16 -8.68
CA ILE A 260 19.01 -1.72 -8.09
C ILE A 260 20.20 -0.76 -8.31
N ALA A 261 20.33 -0.19 -9.50
CA ALA A 261 21.37 0.78 -9.84
C ALA A 261 21.29 2.04 -8.96
N GLN A 262 20.09 2.55 -8.71
CA GLN A 262 19.84 3.68 -7.79
C GLN A 262 20.29 3.35 -6.36
N GLY A 263 20.01 2.13 -5.88
CA GLY A 263 20.50 1.65 -4.58
C GLY A 263 22.03 1.60 -4.47
N GLN A 264 22.74 1.62 -5.61
CA GLN A 264 24.20 1.71 -5.70
C GLN A 264 24.72 3.10 -6.08
N GLY A 265 23.85 4.12 -6.04
CA GLY A 265 24.22 5.52 -6.27
C GLY A 265 24.23 5.97 -7.74
N ILE A 266 23.72 5.16 -8.68
CA ILE A 266 23.54 5.60 -10.06
C ILE A 266 22.34 6.53 -10.15
N LYS A 267 22.58 7.77 -10.60
CA LYS A 267 21.54 8.77 -10.79
C LYS A 267 20.65 8.42 -11.98
N THR A 268 19.34 8.48 -11.80
CA THR A 268 18.36 8.37 -12.87
C THR A 268 18.23 9.67 -13.67
N PRO A 269 17.67 9.61 -14.89
CA PRO A 269 17.41 10.80 -15.71
C PRO A 269 16.46 11.77 -15.02
N LEU A 270 15.60 11.25 -14.14
CA LEU A 270 14.64 12.02 -13.36
C LEU A 270 15.02 11.93 -11.88
N ASP A 271 15.03 13.07 -11.18
CA ASP A 271 15.10 13.09 -9.72
C ASP A 271 13.74 12.72 -9.10
N SER A 272 13.68 12.68 -7.76
CA SER A 272 12.45 12.44 -7.00
C SER A 272 11.34 13.47 -7.25
N ASN A 273 11.65 14.58 -7.93
CA ASN A 273 10.75 15.66 -8.30
C ASN A 273 10.47 15.69 -9.82
N PHE A 274 10.85 14.64 -10.55
CA PHE A 274 10.72 14.52 -12.01
C PHE A 274 11.45 15.60 -12.83
N ASN A 275 12.44 16.28 -12.25
CA ASN A 275 13.34 17.15 -13.00
C ASN A 275 14.42 16.31 -13.68
N MET A 276 14.91 16.79 -14.84
CA MET A 276 16.08 16.18 -15.47
C MET A 276 17.30 16.28 -14.55
N ALA A 277 17.66 15.17 -13.92
CA ALA A 277 18.75 15.07 -12.95
C ALA A 277 20.08 14.63 -13.58
N THR A 278 20.00 13.96 -14.73
CA THR A 278 21.16 13.57 -15.54
C THR A 278 20.77 13.43 -17.00
N ASP A 279 21.72 13.65 -17.89
CA ASP A 279 21.57 13.43 -19.33
C ASP A 279 21.17 11.97 -19.62
N TYR A 280 20.16 11.76 -20.47
CA TYR A 280 19.57 10.44 -20.69
C TYR A 280 20.60 9.48 -21.30
N LYS A 281 21.47 9.96 -22.20
CA LYS A 281 22.53 9.15 -22.80
C LYS A 281 23.54 8.69 -21.74
N SER A 282 23.97 9.60 -20.88
CA SER A 282 24.86 9.33 -19.75
C SER A 282 24.25 8.31 -18.76
N TYR A 283 22.95 8.40 -18.49
CA TYR A 283 22.25 7.40 -17.69
C TYR A 283 22.26 6.02 -18.36
N ILE A 284 21.97 5.92 -19.65
CA ILE A 284 22.01 4.64 -20.37
C ILE A 284 23.42 4.06 -20.37
N ASP A 285 24.47 4.89 -20.50
CA ASP A 285 25.87 4.45 -20.36
C ASP A 285 26.18 3.87 -18.97
N ASN A 286 25.74 4.56 -17.92
CA ASN A 286 25.91 4.12 -16.54
C ASN A 286 25.14 2.82 -16.25
N LEU A 287 23.88 2.74 -16.71
CA LEU A 287 23.04 1.55 -16.56
C LEU A 287 23.61 0.37 -17.35
N THR A 288 24.14 0.59 -18.54
CA THR A 288 24.84 -0.45 -19.34
C THR A 288 26.05 -0.97 -18.58
N SER A 289 26.87 -0.06 -18.03
CA SER A 289 28.09 -0.42 -17.31
C SER A 289 27.77 -1.17 -16.02
N PHE A 290 26.71 -0.77 -15.32
CA PHE A 290 26.19 -1.47 -14.16
C PHE A 290 25.68 -2.86 -14.51
N ALA A 291 24.84 -3.00 -15.53
CA ALA A 291 24.31 -4.28 -15.97
C ALA A 291 25.42 -5.25 -16.38
N LYS A 292 26.49 -4.78 -17.03
CA LYS A 292 27.69 -5.59 -17.34
C LYS A 292 28.42 -6.10 -16.09
N LYS A 293 28.51 -5.27 -15.04
CA LYS A 293 29.11 -5.69 -13.76
C LYS A 293 28.20 -6.67 -13.02
N LEU A 294 26.89 -6.40 -13.04
CA LEU A 294 25.90 -7.25 -12.39
C LEU A 294 25.80 -8.61 -13.09
N SER A 295 25.90 -8.68 -14.42
CA SER A 295 25.87 -9.95 -15.16
C SER A 295 27.05 -10.89 -14.82
N LEU A 296 28.17 -10.35 -14.32
CA LEU A 296 29.31 -11.15 -13.88
C LEU A 296 29.11 -11.77 -12.49
N THR A 297 28.24 -11.18 -11.66
CA THR A 297 28.03 -11.58 -10.25
C THR A 297 26.67 -12.22 -10.02
N ARG A 298 25.67 -11.81 -10.80
CA ARG A 298 24.25 -12.19 -10.73
C ARG A 298 23.64 -12.26 -12.14
N PRO A 299 24.08 -13.22 -12.99
CA PRO A 299 23.59 -13.34 -14.37
C PRO A 299 22.08 -13.59 -14.45
N GLU A 300 21.46 -14.11 -13.38
CA GLU A 300 20.02 -14.35 -13.30
C GLU A 300 19.18 -13.06 -13.31
N LEU A 301 19.79 -11.91 -12.98
CA LEU A 301 19.11 -10.62 -12.90
C LEU A 301 19.25 -9.78 -14.18
N VAL A 302 20.13 -10.17 -15.10
CA VAL A 302 20.41 -9.41 -16.32
C VAL A 302 20.16 -10.30 -17.52
N PRO A 303 19.04 -10.11 -18.24
CA PRO A 303 18.79 -10.84 -19.46
C PRO A 303 19.92 -10.65 -20.49
N PRO A 304 20.23 -11.69 -21.29
CA PRO A 304 21.33 -11.63 -22.27
C PRO A 304 21.14 -10.49 -23.28
N ASP A 305 19.89 -10.23 -23.66
CA ASP A 305 19.50 -9.19 -24.62
C ASP A 305 19.53 -7.76 -24.04
N PHE A 306 19.70 -7.59 -22.72
CA PHE A 306 19.57 -6.27 -22.08
C PHE A 306 20.68 -5.29 -22.51
N ILE A 307 21.89 -5.79 -22.71
CA ILE A 307 23.00 -4.96 -23.20
C ILE A 307 22.76 -4.52 -24.66
N ASP A 308 22.16 -5.39 -25.46
CA ASP A 308 21.75 -5.07 -26.83
C ASP A 308 20.61 -4.07 -26.85
N PHE A 309 19.65 -4.18 -25.92
CA PHE A 309 18.58 -3.21 -25.72
C PHE A 309 19.14 -1.81 -25.41
N CYS A 310 20.07 -1.69 -24.46
CA CYS A 310 20.74 -0.42 -24.18
C CYS A 310 21.49 0.14 -25.40
N SER A 311 22.06 -0.72 -26.23
CA SER A 311 22.75 -0.32 -27.47
C SER A 311 21.76 0.22 -28.52
N HIS A 312 20.58 -0.40 -28.65
CA HIS A 312 19.51 0.08 -29.52
C HIS A 312 18.94 1.42 -29.05
N ILE A 313 18.81 1.65 -27.73
CA ILE A 313 18.42 2.97 -27.21
C ILE A 313 19.44 4.02 -27.66
N LYS A 314 20.75 3.77 -27.52
CA LYS A 314 21.79 4.74 -27.93
C LYS A 314 21.78 5.03 -29.43
N SER A 315 21.60 3.99 -30.24
CA SER A 315 21.45 4.13 -31.69
C SER A 315 20.26 5.02 -32.03
N ASN A 316 19.11 4.76 -31.41
CA ASN A 316 17.90 5.55 -31.63
C ASN A 316 18.05 6.98 -31.10
N LEU A 317 18.69 7.22 -29.96
CA LEU A 317 18.98 8.58 -29.47
C LEU A 317 19.81 9.37 -30.49
N THR A 318 20.75 8.72 -31.17
CA THR A 318 21.53 9.33 -32.25
C THR A 318 20.65 9.61 -33.48
N LYS A 319 19.78 8.66 -33.86
CA LYS A 319 18.80 8.83 -34.96
C LYS A 319 17.86 10.01 -34.76
N TYR A 320 17.48 10.31 -33.51
CA TYR A 320 16.59 11.43 -33.17
C TYR A 320 17.34 12.73 -32.86
N ASP A 321 18.65 12.82 -33.12
CA ASP A 321 19.49 13.99 -32.82
C ASP A 321 19.36 14.47 -31.36
N TYR A 322 19.36 13.54 -30.41
CA TYR A 322 19.37 13.85 -28.98
C TYR A 322 20.78 14.33 -28.58
N ASN A 323 20.87 15.59 -28.14
CA ASN A 323 22.11 16.27 -27.73
C ASN A 323 21.96 16.93 -26.37
#